data_AF-A0A4Q3TP87-F1
#
_entry.id   AF-A0A4Q3TP87-F1
#
_cell.length_a   1.000
_cell.length_b   1.000
_cell.length_c   1.000
_cell.angle_alpha   90.00
_cell.angle_beta   90.00
_cell.angle_gamma   90.00
#
_symmetry.space_group_name_H-M   'P 1'
#
loop_
_entity.id
_entity.type
_entity.pdbx_description
1 polymer ?
#
loop_
_entity_poly.entity_id
_entity_poly.type
_entity_poly.pdbx_seq_one_letter_code
_entity_poly.pdbx_strand_id
1 'polypeptide(L)'
;MAAKPKDGGPSRLESYGTGVHYPPLPPEGEHLIDLARAMGWFMPGNMGPVGFSAQELLAWSTGTRTPLSAWEFSTLLDMSRGYATELHGASDGARPPPWDGFAAAHSAAIGQRMRAALRSAAG
;
A
#
# COMPACT_ATOMS: atom_id res chain seq x y z
N MET A 1 -26.24 18.50 4.19
CA MET A 1 -25.58 17.79 3.07
C MET A 1 -24.64 18.76 2.38
N ALA A 2 -23.34 18.70 2.69
CA ALA A 2 -22.36 19.51 1.96
C ALA A 2 -21.95 18.76 0.69
N ALA A 3 -22.10 19.40 -0.47
CA ALA A 3 -21.68 18.87 -1.76
C ALA A 3 -20.15 18.79 -1.83
N LYS A 4 -19.61 17.65 -2.30
CA LYS A 4 -18.17 17.50 -2.56
C LYS A 4 -17.73 18.50 -3.64
N PRO A 5 -16.55 19.14 -3.52
CA PRO A 5 -16.02 20.04 -4.54
C PRO A 5 -15.79 19.28 -5.86
N LYS A 6 -16.10 19.92 -6.98
CA LYS A 6 -15.96 19.40 -8.35
C LYS A 6 -14.55 19.56 -8.94
N ASP A 7 -13.60 20.04 -8.17
CA ASP A 7 -12.21 20.27 -8.58
C ASP A 7 -11.30 19.25 -7.87
N GLY A 8 -11.48 17.97 -8.17
CA GLY A 8 -10.64 16.90 -7.63
C GLY A 8 -9.58 16.53 -8.64
N GLY A 9 -8.30 16.83 -8.36
CA GLY A 9 -7.19 16.21 -9.09
C GLY A 9 -7.29 14.68 -9.08
N PRO A 10 -6.52 13.96 -9.93
CA PRO A 10 -6.57 12.51 -9.99
C PRO A 10 -6.38 11.91 -8.59
N SER A 11 -7.15 10.86 -8.29
CA SER A 11 -7.02 10.13 -7.03
C SER A 11 -5.58 9.61 -6.86
N ARG A 12 -5.18 9.34 -5.62
CA ARG A 12 -3.84 8.81 -5.32
C ARG A 12 -3.60 7.49 -6.07
N LEU A 13 -4.64 6.67 -6.22
CA LEU A 13 -4.62 5.43 -7.00
C LEU A 13 -4.33 5.68 -8.49
N GLU A 14 -4.97 6.69 -9.09
CA GLU A 14 -4.77 7.05 -10.50
C GLU A 14 -3.39 7.67 -10.77
N SER A 15 -2.79 8.31 -9.76
CA SER A 15 -1.49 8.99 -9.91
C SER A 15 -0.28 8.04 -9.87
N TYR A 16 -0.44 6.78 -9.47
CA TYR A 16 0.67 5.80 -9.51
C TYR A 16 1.03 5.31 -10.92
N GLY A 17 0.17 5.49 -11.93
CA GLY A 17 0.43 4.99 -13.29
C GLY A 17 0.63 3.46 -13.35
N THR A 18 1.08 2.92 -14.49
CA THR A 18 1.26 1.47 -14.71
C THR A 18 2.45 0.85 -13.96
N GLY A 19 3.16 1.64 -13.15
CA GLY A 19 4.33 1.19 -12.39
C GLY A 19 4.14 1.47 -10.91
N VAL A 20 3.57 0.51 -10.19
CA VAL A 20 3.47 0.59 -8.73
C VAL A 20 4.90 0.54 -8.15
N HIS A 21 5.43 1.70 -7.76
CA HIS A 21 6.72 1.80 -7.10
C HIS A 21 6.52 1.73 -5.58
N TYR A 22 6.85 0.57 -5.00
CA TYR A 22 6.87 0.42 -3.55
C TYR A 22 8.12 1.10 -2.97
N PRO A 23 8.03 1.77 -1.80
CA PRO A 23 9.23 2.18 -1.08
C PRO A 23 10.11 0.94 -0.78
N PRO A 24 11.44 1.11 -0.67
CA PRO A 24 12.32 0.03 -0.27
C PRO A 24 11.85 -0.56 1.06
N LEU A 25 11.79 -1.89 1.12
CA LEU A 25 11.33 -2.60 2.30
C LEU A 25 12.41 -2.54 3.38
N PRO A 26 12.04 -2.35 4.66
CA PRO A 26 12.99 -2.53 5.75
C PRO A 26 13.42 -4.01 5.78
N PRO A 27 14.73 -4.32 5.87
CA PRO A 27 15.23 -5.69 5.89
C PRO A 27 14.57 -6.57 6.97
N GLU A 28 14.25 -5.95 8.11
CA GLU A 28 13.65 -6.63 9.26
C GLU A 28 12.17 -7.02 9.03
N GLY A 29 11.51 -6.45 8.02
CA GLY A 29 10.09 -6.66 7.72
C GLY A 29 9.80 -7.44 6.45
N GLU A 30 10.82 -7.80 5.65
CA GLU A 30 10.63 -8.45 4.34
C GLU A 30 9.82 -9.75 4.46
N HIS A 31 10.11 -10.57 5.46
CA HIS A 31 9.39 -11.83 5.67
C HIS A 31 7.87 -11.63 5.86
N LEU A 32 7.46 -10.65 6.66
CA LEU A 32 6.04 -10.35 6.88
C LEU A 32 5.37 -9.87 5.60
N ILE A 33 6.10 -9.10 4.79
CA ILE A 33 5.61 -8.57 3.52
C ILE A 33 5.43 -9.69 2.50
N ASP A 34 6.36 -10.66 2.46
CA ASP A 34 6.23 -11.84 1.62
C ASP A 34 5.05 -12.72 2.04
N LEU A 35 4.84 -12.90 3.36
CA LEU A 35 3.64 -13.57 3.88
C LEU A 35 2.36 -12.84 3.46
N ALA A 36 2.30 -11.53 3.66
CA ALA A 36 1.15 -10.70 3.26
C ALA A 36 0.88 -10.78 1.75
N ARG A 37 1.94 -10.78 0.92
CA ARG A 37 1.84 -10.93 -0.53
C ARG A 37 1.34 -12.32 -0.92
N ALA A 38 1.82 -13.38 -0.26
CA ALA A 38 1.40 -14.76 -0.52
C ALA A 38 -0.08 -15.00 -0.15
N MET A 39 -0.58 -14.32 0.88
CA MET A 39 -1.99 -14.34 1.27
C MET A 39 -2.88 -13.46 0.37
N GLY A 40 -2.30 -12.41 -0.20
CA GLY A 40 -3.00 -11.31 -0.85
C GLY A 40 -3.41 -10.27 0.19
N TRP A 41 -2.89 -9.04 0.09
CA TRP A 41 -2.91 -7.98 1.12
C TRP A 41 -4.21 -7.75 1.92
N PHE A 42 -5.37 -8.12 1.37
CA PHE A 42 -6.69 -7.94 1.93
C PHE A 42 -7.65 -9.01 1.38
N MET A 43 -8.82 -9.12 2.00
CA MET A 43 -9.93 -9.96 1.53
C MET A 43 -10.97 -9.15 0.77
N PRO A 44 -11.67 -9.75 -0.21
CA PRO A 44 -12.84 -9.14 -0.81
C PRO A 44 -13.98 -9.07 0.21
N GLY A 45 -14.44 -7.87 0.54
CA GLY A 45 -15.64 -7.64 1.33
C GLY A 45 -16.81 -7.19 0.46
N ASN A 46 -18.01 -7.17 1.04
CA ASN A 46 -19.25 -6.80 0.34
C ASN A 46 -19.24 -5.35 -0.18
N MET A 47 -18.56 -4.43 0.52
CA MET A 47 -18.49 -3.00 0.17
C MET A 47 -17.06 -2.58 -0.25
N GLY A 48 -16.28 -3.54 -0.75
CA GLY A 48 -14.88 -3.32 -1.13
C GLY A 48 -13.89 -4.09 -0.25
N PRO A 49 -12.59 -3.80 -0.38
CA PRO A 49 -11.52 -4.53 0.29
C PRO A 49 -11.60 -4.38 1.81
N VAL A 50 -11.42 -5.48 2.54
CA VAL A 50 -11.39 -5.53 4.01
C VAL A 50 -10.14 -6.27 4.47
N GLY A 51 -9.59 -5.89 5.61
CA GLY A 51 -8.43 -6.59 6.18
C GLY A 51 -8.77 -8.04 6.58
N PHE A 52 -7.76 -8.89 6.72
CA PHE A 52 -7.94 -10.27 7.16
C PHE A 52 -8.71 -10.37 8.48
N SER A 53 -9.58 -11.38 8.56
CA SER A 53 -10.09 -11.88 9.84
C SER A 53 -9.09 -12.86 10.46
N ALA A 54 -9.18 -13.05 11.79
CA ALA A 54 -8.37 -14.05 12.48
C ALA A 54 -8.65 -15.48 11.98
N GLN A 55 -9.89 -15.76 11.57
CA GLN A 55 -10.27 -17.06 11.04
C GLN A 55 -9.62 -17.35 9.69
N GLU A 56 -9.59 -16.37 8.79
CA GLU A 56 -8.93 -16.52 7.48
C GLU A 56 -7.42 -16.68 7.65
N LEU A 57 -6.79 -15.89 8.53
CA LEU A 57 -5.35 -15.99 8.76
C LEU A 57 -4.98 -17.35 9.36
N LEU A 58 -5.79 -17.88 10.29
CA LEU A 58 -5.61 -19.21 10.84
C LEU A 58 -5.81 -20.31 9.79
N ALA A 59 -6.86 -20.18 8.97
CA ALA A 59 -7.15 -21.13 7.90
C ALA A 59 -6.03 -21.16 6.85
N TRP A 60 -5.50 -19.98 6.48
CA TRP A 60 -4.35 -19.89 5.58
C TRP A 60 -3.12 -20.57 6.18
N SER A 61 -2.73 -20.20 7.40
CA SER A 61 -1.57 -20.78 8.10
C SER A 61 -1.67 -22.31 8.21
N THR A 62 -2.87 -22.82 8.51
CA THR A 62 -3.13 -24.26 8.58
C THR A 62 -3.07 -24.93 7.21
N GLY A 63 -3.69 -24.32 6.20
CA GLY A 63 -3.77 -24.86 4.84
C GLY A 63 -2.42 -24.90 4.11
N THR A 64 -1.58 -23.87 4.32
CA THR A 64 -0.23 -23.80 3.75
C THR A 64 0.82 -24.51 4.60
N ARG A 65 0.45 -24.93 5.82
CA ARG A 65 1.38 -25.45 6.84
C ARG A 65 2.51 -24.47 7.14
N THR A 66 2.25 -23.18 7.03
CA THR A 66 3.17 -22.12 7.41
C THR A 66 2.83 -21.69 8.84
N PRO A 67 3.58 -22.13 9.86
CA PRO A 67 3.31 -21.74 11.24
C PRO A 67 3.57 -20.24 11.41
N LEU A 68 2.60 -19.53 11.98
CA LEU A 68 2.75 -18.15 12.39
C LEU A 68 2.95 -18.11 13.90
N SER A 69 3.97 -17.40 14.36
CA SER A 69 4.09 -17.01 15.75
C SER A 69 2.99 -16.02 16.15
N ALA A 70 2.80 -15.84 17.46
CA ALA A 70 1.76 -14.92 17.96
C ALA A 70 1.95 -13.48 17.45
N TRP A 71 3.20 -13.02 17.35
CA TRP A 71 3.49 -11.66 16.91
C TRP A 71 3.31 -11.50 15.39
N GLU A 72 3.68 -12.50 14.58
CA GLU A 72 3.43 -12.49 13.13
C GLU A 72 1.94 -12.46 12.86
N PHE A 73 1.19 -13.30 13.56
CA PHE A 73 -0.26 -13.38 13.42
C PHE A 73 -0.94 -12.02 13.71
N SER A 74 -0.61 -11.38 14.85
CA SER A 74 -1.16 -10.06 15.18
C SER A 74 -0.70 -8.98 14.20
N THR A 75 0.57 -9.02 13.81
CA THR A 75 1.14 -8.01 12.89
C THR A 75 0.51 -8.08 11.51
N LEU A 76 0.31 -9.30 10.98
CA LEU A 76 -0.32 -9.49 9.67
C LEU A 76 -1.79 -9.04 9.67
N LEU A 77 -2.53 -9.26 10.76
CA LEU A 77 -3.88 -8.72 10.91
C LEU A 77 -3.89 -7.19 10.84
N ASP A 78 -3.01 -6.55 11.61
CA ASP A 78 -2.94 -5.09 11.69
C ASP A 78 -2.47 -4.48 10.37
N MET A 79 -1.46 -5.09 9.74
CA MET A 79 -0.96 -4.70 8.41
C MET A 79 -2.08 -4.77 7.37
N SER A 80 -2.83 -5.87 7.31
CA SER A 80 -3.91 -6.04 6.33
C SER A 80 -5.05 -5.04 6.53
N ARG A 81 -5.44 -4.80 7.78
CA ARG A 81 -6.47 -3.80 8.13
C ARG A 81 -6.02 -2.38 7.79
N GLY A 82 -4.77 -2.04 8.12
CA GLY A 82 -4.16 -0.77 7.77
C GLY A 82 -4.11 -0.58 6.26
N TYR A 83 -3.70 -1.62 5.52
CA TYR A 83 -3.67 -1.61 4.06
C TYR A 83 -5.06 -1.35 3.47
N ALA A 84 -6.09 -2.11 3.90
CA ALA A 84 -7.46 -1.92 3.41
C ALA A 84 -8.01 -0.52 3.72
N THR A 85 -7.70 0.02 4.90
CA THR A 85 -8.08 1.37 5.32
C THR A 85 -7.43 2.43 4.43
N GLU A 86 -6.14 2.30 4.16
CA GLU A 86 -5.40 3.23 3.30
C GLU A 86 -5.82 3.13 1.84
N LEU A 87 -6.13 1.91 1.37
CA LEU A 87 -6.63 1.68 0.03
C LEU A 87 -7.97 2.37 -0.19
N HIS A 88 -8.91 2.27 0.76
CA HIS A 88 -10.17 3.02 0.71
C HIS A 88 -9.93 4.52 0.76
N GLY A 89 -9.05 4.95 1.67
CA GLY A 89 -8.67 6.35 1.85
C GLY A 89 -8.00 6.99 0.64
N ALA A 90 -7.29 6.22 -0.18
CA ALA A 90 -6.59 6.70 -1.37
C ALA A 90 -7.50 7.29 -2.45
N SER A 91 -8.81 7.03 -2.37
CA SER A 91 -9.81 7.67 -3.22
C SER A 91 -9.96 9.18 -2.95
N ASP A 92 -9.55 9.65 -1.77
CA ASP A 92 -9.47 11.06 -1.44
C ASP A 92 -8.09 11.60 -1.81
N GLY A 93 -8.04 12.48 -2.82
CA GLY A 93 -6.79 13.12 -3.27
C GLY A 93 -6.16 14.05 -2.25
N ALA A 94 -6.91 14.50 -1.22
CA ALA A 94 -6.37 15.29 -0.12
C ALA A 94 -5.75 14.42 0.99
N ARG A 95 -5.90 13.10 0.94
CA ARG A 95 -5.36 12.20 1.97
C ARG A 95 -3.83 12.13 1.86
N PRO A 96 -3.08 12.46 2.92
CA PRO A 96 -1.64 12.31 2.93
C PRO A 96 -1.24 10.83 2.75
N PRO A 97 -0.13 10.53 2.05
CA PRO A 97 0.38 9.18 2.01
C PRO A 97 0.83 8.71 3.41
N PRO A 98 0.60 7.44 3.79
CA PRO A 98 0.89 6.93 5.12
C PRO A 98 2.40 6.83 5.43
N TRP A 99 3.27 7.03 4.43
CA TRP A 99 4.73 7.04 4.57
C TRP A 99 5.30 8.48 4.63
N ASP A 100 4.51 9.45 5.09
CA ASP A 100 4.95 10.83 5.19
C ASP A 100 6.20 10.99 6.06
N GLY A 101 7.20 11.67 5.48
CA GLY A 101 8.62 11.66 5.86
C GLY A 101 9.53 11.06 4.76
N PHE A 102 9.10 9.95 4.13
CA PHE A 102 9.81 9.28 3.04
C PHE A 102 9.37 9.77 1.65
N ALA A 103 8.09 10.14 1.51
CA ALA A 103 7.47 10.60 0.25
C ALA A 103 8.14 11.84 -0.36
N ALA A 104 8.40 12.86 0.47
CA ALA A 104 8.93 14.15 0.01
C ALA A 104 10.33 14.00 -0.60
N ALA A 105 11.20 13.20 0.04
CA ALA A 105 12.55 12.92 -0.44
C ALA A 105 12.53 12.09 -1.75
N HIS A 106 11.63 11.11 -1.84
CA HIS A 106 11.54 10.22 -3.00
C HIS A 106 10.97 10.92 -4.25
N SER A 107 9.91 11.73 -4.11
CA SER A 107 9.34 12.52 -5.20
C SER A 107 10.33 13.56 -5.74
N ALA A 108 11.12 14.18 -4.87
CA ALA A 108 12.18 15.09 -5.28
C ALA A 108 13.25 14.39 -6.14
N ALA A 109 13.64 13.17 -5.75
CA ALA A 109 14.59 12.35 -6.50
C ALA A 109 14.06 11.90 -7.88
N ILE A 110 12.79 11.48 -7.96
CA ILE A 110 12.13 11.16 -9.24
C ILE A 110 12.09 12.39 -10.15
N GLY A 111 11.68 13.55 -9.62
CA GLY A 111 11.65 14.80 -10.37
C GLY A 111 13.03 15.25 -10.86
N GLN A 112 14.09 14.95 -10.12
CA GLN A 112 15.48 15.17 -10.54
C GLN A 112 15.88 14.23 -11.69
N ARG A 113 15.56 12.93 -11.59
CA ARG A 113 15.82 11.94 -12.66
C ARG A 113 15.07 12.27 -13.95
N MET A 114 13.79 12.64 -13.87
CA MET A 114 13.01 13.04 -15.05
C MET A 114 13.61 14.26 -15.74
N ARG A 115 13.99 15.30 -14.98
CA ARG A 115 14.63 16.50 -15.55
C ARG A 115 16.01 16.22 -16.14
N ALA A 116 16.77 15.30 -15.55
CA ALA A 116 18.05 14.86 -16.10
C ALA A 116 17.87 14.12 -17.43
N ALA A 117 16.91 13.19 -17.50
CA ALA A 117 16.60 12.43 -18.72
C ALA A 117 16.09 13.33 -19.86
N LEU A 118 15.24 14.32 -19.54
CA LEU A 118 14.77 15.29 -20.53
C LEU A 118 15.91 16.19 -21.06
N ARG A 119 16.88 16.55 -20.20
CA ARG A 119 18.06 17.31 -20.63
C ARG A 119 19.01 16.49 -21.49
N SER A 120 19.22 15.20 -21.17
CA SER A 120 20.10 14.33 -21.97
C SER A 120 19.50 13.94 -23.32
N ALA A 121 18.17 14.02 -23.48
CA ALA A 121 17.49 13.76 -24.75
C ALA A 121 17.42 15.00 -25.66
N ALA A 122 17.77 16.18 -25.15
CA ALA A 122 17.71 17.46 -25.86
C ALA A 122 19.07 17.96 -26.38
N GLY A 123 20.13 17.15 -26.23
CA GLY A 123 21.48 17.41 -26.76
C GLY A 123 22.00 16.19 -27.49
#